data_AF-A0AAV7KEC7-F1
#
_entry.id   AF-A0AAV7KEC7-F1
#
_cell.length_a   1.000
_cell.length_b   1.000
_cell.length_c   1.000
_cell.angle_alpha   90.00
_cell.angle_beta   90.00
_cell.angle_gamma   90.00
#
_symmetry.space_group_name_H-M   'P 1'
#
loop_
_entity.id
_entity.type
_entity.pdbx_description
1 polymer ?
#
loop_
_entity_poly.entity_id
_entity_poly.type
_entity_poly.pdbx_seq_one_letter_code
_entity_poly.pdbx_strand_id
1 'polypeptide(L)'
;MKKADQMLIELAPKFTWFGHIWSHSQPHKLTEDSLIDSMTKDLEFSSLHNLSITTTGYSVTPHHSGVYPIYLPLYKSWQKLGYVTVTSMEQYPTL
;
A
#
# COMPACT_ATOMS: atom_id res chain seq x y z
N MET A 1 -15.91 -8.94 -10.29
CA MET A 1 -14.87 -8.26 -11.10
C MET A 1 -15.40 -8.03 -12.50
N LYS A 2 -15.09 -6.88 -13.10
CA LYS A 2 -15.36 -6.64 -14.53
C LYS A 2 -14.34 -7.40 -15.37
N LYS A 3 -14.61 -7.59 -16.66
CA LYS A 3 -13.72 -8.30 -17.59
C LYS A 3 -12.31 -7.69 -17.66
N ALA A 4 -12.23 -6.36 -17.60
CA ALA A 4 -10.94 -5.65 -17.61
C ALA A 4 -10.11 -5.93 -16.35
N ASP A 5 -10.75 -5.99 -15.18
CA ASP A 5 -10.07 -6.30 -13.91
C ASP A 5 -9.45 -7.70 -13.95
N GLN A 6 -10.18 -8.68 -14.49
CA GLN A 6 -9.70 -10.04 -14.64
C GLN A 6 -8.48 -10.13 -15.57
N MET A 7 -8.51 -9.38 -16.68
CA MET A 7 -7.38 -9.31 -17.62
C MET A 7 -6.12 -8.70 -16.97
N LEU A 8 -6.27 -7.73 -16.07
CA LEU A 8 -5.12 -7.18 -15.33
C LEU A 8 -4.48 -8.24 -14.42
N ILE A 9 -5.29 -9.07 -13.76
CA ILE A 9 -4.80 -10.17 -12.92
C ILE A 9 -4.13 -11.24 -13.78
N GLU A 10 -4.68 -11.60 -14.93
CA GLU A 10 -4.06 -12.54 -15.88
C GLU A 10 -2.69 -12.05 -16.38
N LEU A 11 -2.53 -10.73 -16.52
CA LEU A 11 -1.28 -10.10 -16.92
C LEU A 11 -0.37 -9.75 -15.74
N ALA A 12 -0.73 -10.09 -14.50
CA ALA A 12 0.03 -9.74 -13.30
C ALA A 12 1.54 -10.08 -13.38
N PRO A 13 1.97 -11.22 -13.95
CA PRO A 13 3.40 -11.55 -14.09
C PRO A 13 4.19 -10.59 -15.00
N LYS A 14 3.52 -9.74 -15.78
CA LYS A 14 4.15 -8.74 -16.67
C LYS A 14 4.43 -7.41 -15.97
N PHE A 15 4.06 -7.27 -14.70
CA PHE A 15 4.16 -6.03 -13.95
C PHE A 15 4.80 -6.25 -12.59
N THR A 16 5.41 -5.19 -12.07
CA THR A 16 5.78 -5.09 -10.66
C THR A 16 4.62 -4.43 -9.91
N TRP A 17 4.22 -5.04 -8.80
CA TRP A 17 3.11 -4.56 -7.97
C TRP A 17 3.65 -3.98 -6.66
N PHE A 18 2.95 -3.01 -6.09
CA PHE A 18 3.28 -2.36 -4.83
C PHE A 18 2.01 -2.14 -4.00
N GLY A 19 2.15 -2.07 -2.68
CA GLY A 19 1.01 -1.84 -1.78
C GLY A 19 0.52 -0.40 -1.84
N HIS A 20 -0.79 -0.19 -1.84
CA HIS A 20 -1.39 1.15 -1.87
C HIS A 20 -2.56 1.33 -0.88
N ILE A 21 -2.74 0.39 0.05
CA ILE A 21 -3.84 0.38 1.04
C ILE A 21 -5.20 0.14 0.37
N TRP A 22 -6.02 -0.73 0.94
CA TRP A 22 -7.24 -1.26 0.32
C TRP A 22 -8.26 -0.21 -0.15
N SER A 23 -8.50 0.83 0.64
CA SER A 23 -9.60 1.79 0.41
C SER A 23 -9.16 3.14 -0.16
N HIS A 24 -7.91 3.27 -0.61
CA HIS A 24 -7.32 4.54 -1.07
C HIS A 24 -7.55 5.71 -0.07
N SER A 25 -7.65 5.38 1.22
CA SER A 25 -7.92 6.36 2.28
C SER A 25 -6.61 7.01 2.72
N GLN A 26 -6.66 8.32 2.99
CA GLN A 26 -5.50 9.08 3.47
C GLN A 26 -5.04 8.53 4.83
N PRO A 27 -3.81 8.00 4.97
CA PRO A 27 -3.41 7.31 6.20
C PRO A 27 -3.51 8.13 7.48
N HIS A 28 -3.23 9.43 7.41
CA HIS A 28 -3.29 10.32 8.57
C HIS A 28 -4.71 10.57 9.10
N LYS A 29 -5.75 10.07 8.42
CA LYS A 29 -7.15 10.10 8.87
C LYS A 29 -7.62 8.80 9.53
N LEU A 30 -6.77 7.77 9.55
CA LEU A 30 -7.10 6.43 10.04
C LEU A 30 -6.38 6.14 11.36
N THR A 31 -7.01 5.37 12.24
CA THR A 31 -6.33 4.82 13.41
C THR A 31 -5.33 3.73 13.01
N GLU A 32 -4.41 3.37 13.92
CA GLU A 32 -3.46 2.26 13.70
C GLU A 32 -4.19 0.95 13.35
N ASP A 33 -5.27 0.63 14.06
CA ASP A 33 -6.07 -0.58 13.80
C ASP A 33 -6.75 -0.51 12.42
N SER A 34 -7.32 0.63 12.05
CA SER A 34 -7.92 0.81 10.72
C SER A 34 -6.89 0.69 9.60
N LEU A 35 -5.66 1.15 9.84
CA LEU A 35 -4.54 0.99 8.90
C LEU A 35 -4.15 -0.47 8.76
N ILE A 36 -4.01 -1.20 9.87
CA ILE A 36 -3.70 -2.63 9.88
C ILE A 36 -4.77 -3.41 9.13
N ASP A 37 -6.05 -3.18 9.41
CA ASP A 37 -7.16 -3.85 8.72
C ASP A 37 -7.14 -3.60 7.22
N SER A 38 -6.87 -2.34 6.83
CA SER A 38 -6.84 -1.95 5.42
C SER A 38 -5.64 -2.53 4.68
N MET A 39 -4.45 -2.54 5.29
CA MET A 39 -3.25 -3.17 4.73
C MET A 39 -3.37 -4.70 4.69
N THR A 40 -4.03 -5.31 5.69
CA THR A 40 -4.26 -6.76 5.72
C THR A 40 -5.13 -7.20 4.55
N LYS A 41 -6.18 -6.45 4.21
CA LYS A 41 -6.99 -6.71 3.00
C LYS A 41 -6.18 -6.59 1.70
N ASP A 42 -5.29 -5.60 1.63
CA ASP A 42 -4.39 -5.41 0.50
C ASP A 42 -3.46 -6.64 0.32
N LEU A 43 -2.90 -7.14 1.44
CA LEU A 43 -2.08 -8.35 1.46
C LEU A 43 -2.85 -9.62 1.09
N GLU A 44 -4.06 -9.80 1.63
CA GLU A 44 -4.92 -10.96 1.33
C GLU A 44 -5.29 -10.99 -0.16
N PHE A 45 -5.68 -9.85 -0.73
CA PHE A 45 -5.98 -9.73 -2.16
C PHE A 45 -4.74 -10.05 -3.01
N SER A 46 -3.59 -9.50 -2.63
CA SER A 46 -2.33 -9.78 -3.31
C SER A 46 -1.97 -11.27 -3.27
N SER A 47 -2.13 -11.92 -2.11
CA SER A 47 -1.86 -13.34 -1.96
C SER A 47 -2.82 -14.19 -2.78
N LEU A 48 -4.11 -13.84 -2.81
CA LEU A 48 -5.13 -14.58 -3.55
C LEU A 48 -4.87 -14.55 -5.06
N HIS A 49 -4.34 -13.43 -5.57
CA HIS A 49 -4.12 -13.20 -6.99
C HIS A 49 -2.66 -13.30 -7.44
N ASN A 50 -1.77 -13.80 -6.57
CA ASN A 50 -0.33 -13.92 -6.82
C ASN A 50 0.32 -12.60 -7.27
N LEU A 51 -0.14 -11.47 -6.73
CA LEU A 51 0.48 -10.17 -6.96
C LEU A 51 1.73 -10.07 -6.08
N SER A 52 2.82 -9.53 -6.63
CA SER A 52 4.13 -9.52 -5.96
C SER A 52 4.36 -8.29 -5.08
N ILE A 53 3.37 -7.82 -4.30
CA ILE A 53 3.54 -6.59 -3.50
C ILE A 53 4.49 -6.77 -2.31
N THR A 54 4.61 -7.99 -1.77
CA THR A 54 5.45 -8.28 -0.60
C THR A 54 6.91 -8.50 -0.95
N THR A 55 7.22 -8.86 -2.20
CA THR A 55 8.59 -9.18 -2.62
C THR A 55 9.45 -7.94 -2.85
N THR A 56 8.82 -6.80 -3.19
CA THR A 56 9.53 -5.54 -3.45
C THR A 56 9.84 -4.77 -2.17
N GLY A 57 9.07 -5.00 -1.11
CA GLY A 57 9.10 -4.16 0.09
C GLY A 57 8.62 -2.72 -0.16
N TYR A 58 8.11 -2.41 -1.36
CA TYR A 58 7.75 -1.05 -1.77
C TYR A 58 6.25 -0.82 -1.62
N SER A 59 5.90 0.29 -0.96
CA SER A 59 4.52 0.75 -0.84
C SER A 59 4.44 2.26 -0.96
N VAL A 60 3.38 2.74 -1.57
CA VAL A 60 3.06 4.17 -1.69
C VAL A 60 1.79 4.42 -0.90
N THR A 61 1.75 5.46 -0.07
CA THR A 61 0.50 5.81 0.61
C THR A 61 -0.44 6.60 -0.29
N PRO A 62 -1.78 6.45 -0.13
CA PRO A 62 -2.74 7.32 -0.80
C PRO A 62 -2.45 8.79 -0.54
N HIS A 63 -2.42 9.58 -1.62
CA HIS A 63 -2.06 11.00 -1.62
C HIS A 63 -0.67 11.31 -1.02
N HIS A 64 0.25 10.34 -1.02
CA HIS A 64 1.58 10.44 -0.40
C HIS A 64 1.55 10.87 1.09
N SER A 65 0.38 10.76 1.72
CA SER A 65 0.14 11.34 3.03
C SER A 65 0.55 10.40 4.16
N GLY A 66 0.89 10.98 5.31
CA GLY A 66 1.39 10.25 6.48
C GLY A 66 2.88 9.86 6.42
N VAL A 67 3.50 9.88 5.23
CA VAL A 67 4.96 9.81 5.07
C VAL A 67 5.58 11.15 5.48
N TYR A 68 5.05 12.25 4.90
CA TYR A 68 5.33 13.61 5.35
C TYR A 68 4.05 14.47 5.27
N PRO A 69 3.71 15.24 6.32
CA PRO A 69 4.23 15.15 7.67
C PRO A 69 4.11 13.73 8.24
N ILE A 70 5.06 13.36 9.11
CA ILE A 70 5.16 12.00 9.64
C ILE A 70 3.91 11.70 10.47
N TYR A 71 3.24 10.60 10.14
CA TYR A 71 2.14 10.05 10.91
C TYR A 71 2.55 8.72 11.53
N LEU A 72 2.89 8.72 12.82
CA LEU A 72 3.49 7.57 13.50
C LEU A 72 2.67 6.25 13.40
N PRO A 73 1.33 6.25 13.48
CA PRO A 73 0.54 5.02 13.33
C PRO A 73 0.79 4.30 12.00
N LEU A 74 1.01 5.02 10.90
CA LEU A 74 1.36 4.42 9.60
C LEU A 74 2.60 3.55 9.70
N TYR A 75 3.68 4.09 10.28
CA TYR A 75 4.96 3.39 10.42
C TYR A 75 4.85 2.19 11.36
N LYS A 76 4.07 2.29 12.43
CA LYS A 76 3.79 1.16 13.33
C LYS A 76 3.03 0.04 12.63
N SER A 77 2.01 0.37 11.84
CA SER A 77 1.26 -0.61 11.05
C SER A 77 2.18 -1.32 10.03
N TRP A 78 3.04 -0.59 9.32
CA TRP A 78 4.04 -1.17 8.42
C TRP A 78 5.04 -2.08 9.14
N GLN A 79 5.56 -1.65 10.29
CA GLN A 79 6.46 -2.47 11.10
C GLN A 79 5.79 -3.75 11.57
N LYS A 80 4.52 -3.68 12.00
CA LYS A 80 3.76 -4.82 12.50
C LYS A 80 3.45 -5.85 11.41
N LEU A 81 3.14 -5.41 10.19
CA LEU A 81 2.83 -6.30 9.08
C LEU A 81 4.08 -6.77 8.31
N GLY A 82 5.20 -6.06 8.42
CA GLY A 82 6.52 -6.53 8.02
C GLY A 82 6.76 -6.65 6.50
N TYR A 83 5.95 -6.01 5.66
CA TYR A 83 6.07 -6.10 4.20
C TYR A 83 6.53 -4.79 3.52
N VAL A 84 6.78 -3.74 4.28
CA VAL A 84 7.20 -2.43 3.75
C VAL A 84 8.56 -2.06 4.33
N THR A 85 9.53 -1.83 3.44
CA THR A 85 10.90 -1.39 3.75
C THR A 85 11.24 -0.07 3.05
N VAL A 86 10.55 0.26 1.96
CA VAL A 86 10.77 1.48 1.18
C VAL A 86 9.43 2.10 0.77
N THR A 87 9.37 3.43 0.78
CA THR A 87 8.21 4.21 0.35
C THR A 87 8.64 5.45 -0.43
N SER A 88 7.69 6.14 -1.07
CA SER A 88 7.93 7.37 -1.82
C SER A 88 7.03 8.52 -1.35
N MET A 89 7.62 9.69 -1.25
CA MET A 89 6.97 10.97 -0.93
C MET A 89 6.77 11.78 -2.23
N GLU A 90 5.75 12.65 -2.27
CA GLU A 90 5.67 13.72 -3.27
C GLU A 90 6.76 14.79 -3.04
N GLN A 91 7.13 15.52 -4.09
CA GLN A 91 8.21 16.51 -4.06
C GLN A 91 8.04 17.53 -2.92
N TYR A 92 9.12 17.86 -2.22
CA TYR A 92 9.15 18.92 -1.22
C TYR A 92 8.76 20.28 -1.83
N PRO A 93 8.06 21.16 -1.08
CA PRO A 93 7.99 22.57 -1.46
C PRO A 93 9.43 23.10 -1.52
N THR A 94 9.83 23.63 -2.67
CA THR A 94 11.04 24.45 -2.77
C THR A 94 10.85 25.68 -1.87
N LEU A 95 11.81 25.92 -0.97
CA LEU A 95 11.91 27.13 -0.15
C LEU A 95 11.81 28.41 -0.99
#